data_AF-A0A2V7I6T1-F1
#
_entry.id   AF-A0A2V7I6T1-F1
#
_cell.length_a   1.000
_cell.length_b   1.000
_cell.length_c   1.000
_cell.angle_alpha   90.00
_cell.angle_beta   90.00
_cell.angle_gamma   90.00
#
_symmetry.space_group_name_H-M   'P 1'
#
loop_
_entity.id
_entity.type
_entity.pdbx_description
1 polymer ?
#
loop_
_entity_poly.entity_id
_entity_poly.type
_entity_poly.pdbx_seq_one_letter_code
_entity_poly.pdbx_strand_id
1 'polypeptide(L)'
;MLLAIARAAPRDTAALATLPGVTPRVLGRWGQGLAAAVERGLALSEADLPQLPHRPRPRIPGAVSRRVEALRKWRAGATERLGLEPGLLLPNRLITQIAEAAPRTIEQLAAVEGVRRWRADTFGGEIIAALGGS
;
A
#
# COMPACT_ATOMS: atom_id res chain seq x y z
N MET A 1 -21.19 1.21 -10.58
CA MET A 1 -21.83 0.82 -11.86
C MET A 1 -21.23 -0.47 -12.44
N LEU A 2 -20.02 -0.46 -13.04
CA LEU A 2 -19.49 -1.66 -13.73
C LEU A 2 -19.38 -2.91 -12.83
N LEU A 3 -18.93 -2.76 -11.58
CA LEU A 3 -18.92 -3.86 -10.61
C LEU A 3 -20.34 -4.39 -10.30
N ALA A 4 -21.34 -3.51 -10.26
CA ALA A 4 -22.73 -3.92 -10.03
C ALA A 4 -23.28 -4.71 -11.22
N ILE A 5 -22.95 -4.29 -12.45
CA ILE A 5 -23.28 -5.04 -13.68
C ILE A 5 -22.60 -6.41 -13.67
N ALA A 6 -21.30 -6.48 -13.36
CA ALA A 6 -20.57 -7.75 -13.31
C ALA A 6 -21.15 -8.73 -12.28
N ARG A 7 -21.61 -8.24 -11.12
CA ARG A 7 -22.20 -9.07 -10.06
C ARG A 7 -23.63 -9.52 -10.38
N ALA A 8 -24.45 -8.63 -10.92
CA ALA A 8 -25.85 -8.92 -11.23
C ALA A 8 -26.02 -9.67 -12.55
N ALA A 9 -25.02 -9.63 -13.42
CA ALA A 9 -25.00 -10.26 -14.74
C ALA A 9 -26.29 -10.02 -15.57
N PRO A 10 -26.73 -8.76 -15.75
CA PRO A 10 -27.93 -8.43 -16.51
C PRO A 10 -27.72 -8.75 -17.99
N ARG A 11 -28.69 -9.42 -18.59
CA ARG A 11 -28.62 -9.92 -19.97
C ARG A 11 -29.36 -9.04 -20.98
N ASP A 12 -30.04 -8.00 -20.49
CA ASP A 12 -30.78 -7.05 -21.31
C ASP A 12 -30.74 -5.63 -20.72
N THR A 13 -31.23 -4.67 -21.50
CA THR A 13 -31.28 -3.26 -21.12
C THR A 13 -32.29 -2.96 -20.01
N ALA A 14 -33.34 -3.77 -19.86
CA ALA A 14 -34.33 -3.56 -18.80
C ALA A 14 -33.74 -3.92 -17.43
N ALA A 15 -33.05 -5.07 -17.34
CA ALA A 15 -32.30 -5.49 -16.16
C ALA A 15 -31.18 -4.50 -15.82
N LEU A 16 -30.45 -3.99 -16.82
CA LEU A 16 -29.45 -2.94 -16.62
C LEU A 16 -30.05 -1.67 -15.98
N ALA A 17 -31.26 -1.27 -16.36
CA ALA A 17 -31.92 -0.06 -15.84
C ALA A 17 -32.24 -0.13 -14.34
N THR A 18 -32.32 -1.35 -13.78
CA THR A 18 -32.58 -1.55 -12.34
C THR A 18 -31.33 -1.35 -11.48
N LEU A 19 -30.13 -1.28 -12.09
CA LEU A 19 -28.87 -1.31 -11.36
C LEU A 19 -28.40 0.07 -10.92
N PRO A 20 -27.82 0.19 -9.70
CA PRO A 20 -27.34 1.46 -9.19
C PRO A 20 -26.20 2.03 -10.04
N GLY A 21 -26.40 3.28 -10.48
CA GLY A 21 -25.48 4.03 -11.33
C GLY A 21 -25.69 3.84 -12.83
N VAL A 22 -26.61 2.99 -13.28
CA VAL A 22 -27.01 2.92 -14.70
C VAL A 22 -28.06 4.00 -14.96
N THR A 23 -27.62 5.16 -15.45
CA THR A 23 -28.51 6.28 -15.76
C THR A 23 -29.12 6.14 -17.16
N PRO A 24 -30.24 6.83 -17.47
CA PRO A 24 -30.84 6.82 -18.81
C PRO A 24 -29.86 7.20 -19.93
N ARG A 25 -28.92 8.11 -19.64
CA ARG A 25 -27.85 8.50 -20.59
C ARG A 25 -26.86 7.37 -20.86
N VAL A 26 -26.49 6.60 -19.83
CA VAL A 26 -25.64 5.42 -19.99
C VAL A 26 -26.39 4.32 -20.72
N LEU A 27 -27.66 4.10 -20.37
CA LEU A 27 -28.49 3.09 -21.00
C LEU A 27 -28.71 3.35 -22.49
N GLY A 28 -29.04 4.60 -22.86
CA GLY A 28 -29.24 4.99 -24.25
C GLY A 28 -27.96 4.92 -25.09
N ARG A 29 -26.79 5.21 -24.50
CA ARG A 29 -25.51 5.20 -25.24
C ARG A 29 -24.83 3.84 -25.27
N TRP A 30 -24.94 3.06 -24.20
CA TRP A 30 -24.11 1.86 -23.97
C TRP A 30 -24.91 0.62 -23.59
N GLY A 31 -26.22 0.70 -23.39
CA GLY A 31 -27.03 -0.39 -22.82
C GLY A 31 -26.89 -1.71 -23.58
N GLN A 32 -27.02 -1.67 -24.91
CA GLN A 32 -26.85 -2.86 -25.76
C GLN A 32 -25.42 -3.42 -25.69
N GLY A 33 -24.42 -2.54 -25.72
CA GLY A 33 -23.01 -2.94 -25.62
C GLY A 33 -22.66 -3.58 -24.27
N LEU A 34 -23.25 -3.08 -23.19
CA LEU A 34 -23.08 -3.61 -21.83
C LEU A 34 -23.74 -4.98 -21.68
N ALA A 35 -24.99 -5.15 -22.14
CA ALA A 35 -25.68 -6.44 -22.10
C ALA A 35 -24.94 -7.49 -22.94
N ALA A 36 -24.51 -7.13 -24.15
CA ALA A 36 -23.72 -8.01 -25.00
C ALA A 36 -22.36 -8.38 -24.38
N ALA A 37 -21.72 -7.47 -23.63
CA ALA A 37 -20.47 -7.77 -22.94
C ALA A 37 -20.67 -8.76 -21.78
N VAL A 38 -21.78 -8.64 -21.04
CA VAL A 38 -22.15 -9.60 -20.00
C VAL A 38 -22.40 -10.97 -20.61
N GLU A 39 -23.19 -11.06 -21.68
CA GLU A 39 -23.44 -12.31 -22.40
C GLU A 39 -22.15 -12.97 -22.90
N ARG A 40 -21.23 -12.20 -23.51
CA ARG A 40 -19.92 -12.73 -23.91
C ARG A 40 -19.12 -13.28 -22.73
N GLY A 41 -19.15 -12.60 -21.59
CA GLY A 41 -18.45 -13.06 -20.38
C GLY A 41 -19.06 -14.35 -19.81
N LEU A 42 -20.39 -14.47 -19.81
CA LEU A 42 -21.10 -15.67 -19.34
C LEU A 42 -20.94 -16.87 -20.28
N ALA A 43 -20.66 -16.64 -21.56
CA ALA A 43 -20.42 -17.68 -22.55
C ALA A 43 -18.97 -18.21 -22.55
N LEU A 44 -18.05 -17.61 -21.79
CA LEU A 44 -16.68 -18.10 -21.68
C LEU A 44 -16.65 -19.47 -20.99
N SER A 45 -15.82 -20.37 -21.53
CA SER A 45 -15.48 -21.61 -20.85
C SER A 45 -14.58 -21.33 -19.64
N GLU A 46 -14.50 -22.25 -18.67
CA GLU A 46 -13.56 -22.12 -17.55
C GLU A 46 -12.11 -21.93 -18.01
N ALA A 47 -11.73 -22.51 -19.16
CA ALA A 47 -10.39 -22.41 -19.72
C ALA A 47 -10.07 -21.01 -20.26
N ASP A 48 -11.08 -20.25 -20.67
CA ASP A 48 -10.94 -18.91 -21.25
C ASP A 48 -11.15 -17.79 -20.21
N LEU A 49 -11.46 -18.14 -18.96
CA LEU A 49 -11.63 -17.15 -17.90
C LEU A 49 -10.28 -16.44 -17.62
N PRO A 50 -10.29 -15.10 -17.47
CA PRO A 50 -9.08 -14.37 -17.15
C PRO A 50 -8.56 -14.81 -15.78
N GLN A 51 -7.32 -15.31 -15.75
CA GLN A 51 -6.64 -15.60 -14.50
C GLN A 51 -6.18 -14.28 -13.88
N LEU A 52 -6.60 -14.02 -12.63
CA LEU A 52 -6.05 -12.91 -11.86
C LEU A 52 -4.55 -13.18 -11.66
N PRO A 53 -3.63 -12.36 -12.19
CA PRO A 53 -2.21 -12.62 -12.02
C PRO A 53 -1.89 -12.64 -10.53
N HIS A 54 -1.40 -13.78 -10.05
CA HIS A 54 -0.99 -13.93 -8.67
C HIS A 54 0.25 -13.07 -8.44
N ARG A 55 0.07 -11.83 -7.96
CA ARG A 55 1.19 -11.00 -7.53
C ARG A 55 1.54 -11.43 -6.10
N PRO A 56 2.65 -12.17 -5.88
CA PRO A 56 3.06 -12.48 -4.52
C PRO A 56 3.22 -11.17 -3.76
N ARG A 57 2.67 -11.11 -2.53
CA ARG A 57 2.91 -9.97 -1.66
C ARG A 57 4.43 -9.89 -1.43
N PRO A 58 5.08 -8.72 -1.56
CA PRO A 58 6.48 -8.57 -1.20
C PRO A 58 6.68 -9.08 0.23
N ARG A 59 7.49 -10.14 0.38
CA ARG A 59 7.75 -10.74 1.68
C ARG A 59 8.83 -9.92 2.38
N ILE A 60 8.42 -8.96 3.20
CA ILE A 60 9.34 -8.22 4.06
C ILE A 60 9.96 -9.22 5.04
N PRO A 61 11.29 -9.40 5.11
CA PRO A 61 11.91 -10.29 6.08
C PRO A 61 11.49 -9.92 7.50
N GLY A 62 11.18 -10.90 8.35
CA GLY A 62 10.71 -10.64 9.72
C GLY A 62 11.67 -9.75 10.53
N ALA A 63 12.98 -9.83 10.24
CA ALA A 63 13.98 -8.94 10.83
C ALA A 63 13.77 -7.46 10.47
N VAL A 64 13.40 -7.14 9.23
CA VAL A 64 13.11 -5.76 8.80
C VAL A 64 11.84 -5.25 9.48
N SER A 65 10.79 -6.10 9.57
CA SER A 65 9.55 -5.72 10.27
C SER A 65 9.79 -5.37 11.74
N ARG A 66 10.59 -6.20 12.46
CA ARG A 66 10.96 -5.93 13.85
C ARG A 66 11.72 -4.61 14.02
N ARG A 67 12.66 -4.31 13.13
CA ARG A 67 13.39 -3.02 13.15
C ARG A 67 12.46 -1.84 12.89
N VAL A 68 11.51 -1.97 11.95
CA VAL A 68 10.51 -0.91 11.68
C VAL A 68 9.68 -0.64 12.94
N GLU A 69 9.22 -1.68 13.63
CA GLU A 69 8.48 -1.55 14.88
C GLU A 69 9.32 -0.93 16.00
N ALA A 70 10.57 -1.37 16.16
CA ALA A 70 11.49 -0.83 17.15
C ALA A 70 11.77 0.67 16.92
N LEU A 71 12.02 1.08 15.67
CA LEU A 71 12.20 2.49 15.30
C LEU A 71 10.94 3.33 15.52
N ARG A 72 9.74 2.78 15.24
CA ARG A 72 8.47 3.47 15.53
C ARG A 72 8.27 3.67 17.02
N LYS A 73 8.57 2.64 17.83
CA LYS A 73 8.49 2.71 19.29
C LYS A 73 9.46 3.74 19.87
N TRP A 74 10.72 3.70 19.42
CA TRP A 74 11.71 4.71 19.79
C TRP A 74 11.25 6.12 19.43
N ARG A 75 10.78 6.33 18.18
CA ARG A 75 10.31 7.63 17.72
C ARG A 75 9.19 8.18 18.59
N ALA A 76 8.20 7.35 18.95
CA ALA A 76 7.09 7.79 19.81
C ALA A 76 7.57 8.33 21.16
N GLY A 77 8.48 7.59 21.83
CA GLY A 77 9.07 8.06 23.09
C GLY A 77 9.96 9.30 22.92
N ALA A 78 10.70 9.39 21.82
CA ALA A 78 11.55 10.55 21.53
C ALA A 78 10.73 11.81 21.21
N THR A 79 9.60 11.69 20.49
CA THR A 79 8.73 12.83 20.16
C THR A 79 8.07 13.40 21.41
N GLU A 80 7.65 12.55 22.34
CA GLU A 80 7.12 12.99 23.65
C GLU A 80 8.20 13.68 24.48
N ARG A 81 9.40 13.09 24.57
CA ARG A 81 10.51 13.63 25.36
C ARG A 81 11.03 14.97 24.83
N LEU A 82 11.03 15.15 23.51
CA LEU A 82 11.63 16.31 22.85
C LEU A 82 10.60 17.38 22.43
N GLY A 83 9.30 17.08 22.52
CA GLY A 83 8.25 17.97 22.02
C GLY A 83 8.32 18.21 20.51
N LEU A 84 8.83 17.24 19.75
CA LEU A 84 9.04 17.34 18.31
C LEU A 84 7.99 16.55 17.53
N GLU A 85 7.64 17.06 16.35
CA GLU A 85 6.79 16.35 15.41
C GLU A 85 7.45 15.05 14.90
N PRO A 86 6.75 13.89 14.84
CA PRO A 86 7.32 12.63 14.39
C PRO A 86 7.93 12.68 12.99
N GLY A 87 7.31 13.44 12.09
CA GLY A 87 7.80 13.64 10.73
C GLY A 87 9.10 14.46 10.67
N LEU A 88 9.33 15.34 11.63
CA LEU A 88 10.57 16.12 11.73
C LEU A 88 11.71 15.26 12.30
N LEU A 89 11.43 14.52 13.37
CA LEU A 89 12.37 13.64 14.04
C LEU A 89 12.82 12.51 13.10
N LEU A 90 11.89 11.68 12.64
CA LEU A 90 12.18 10.56 11.74
C LEU A 90 10.97 10.21 10.87
N PRO A 91 10.89 10.69 9.61
CA PRO A 91 9.84 10.35 8.66
C PRO A 91 9.67 8.83 8.45
N ASN A 92 8.44 8.38 8.16
CA ASN A 92 8.16 6.96 7.89
C ASN A 92 9.02 6.37 6.75
N ARG A 93 9.33 7.16 5.71
CA ARG A 93 10.24 6.72 4.63
C ARG A 93 11.64 6.36 5.15
N LEU A 94 12.17 7.15 6.09
CA LEU A 94 13.49 6.91 6.67
C LEU A 94 13.44 5.71 7.63
N ILE A 95 12.34 5.50 8.34
CA ILE A 95 12.16 4.28 9.17
C ILE A 95 12.35 3.02 8.32
N THR A 96 11.68 2.93 7.18
CA THR A 96 11.80 1.75 6.30
C THR A 96 13.22 1.61 5.75
N GLN A 97 13.80 2.70 5.23
CA GLN A 97 15.16 2.68 4.66
C GLN A 97 16.23 2.30 5.69
N ILE A 98 16.15 2.83 6.91
CA ILE A 98 17.07 2.53 8.01
C ILE A 98 16.88 1.09 8.49
N ALA A 99 15.63 0.61 8.58
CA ALA A 99 15.34 -0.77 8.95
C ALA A 99 15.89 -1.77 7.92
N GLU A 100 15.85 -1.44 6.63
CA GLU A 100 16.44 -2.25 5.56
C GLU A 100 17.97 -2.22 5.61
N ALA A 101 18.56 -1.03 5.72
CA ALA A 101 20.01 -0.84 5.76
C ALA A 101 20.68 -1.40 7.03
N ALA A 102 19.96 -1.42 8.16
CA ALA A 102 20.42 -1.89 9.46
C ALA A 102 21.80 -1.35 9.89
N PRO A 103 22.00 -0.02 9.90
CA PRO A 103 23.28 0.58 10.25
C PRO A 103 23.68 0.22 11.69
N ARG A 104 24.97 -0.09 11.87
CA ARG A 104 25.61 -0.38 13.17
C ARG A 104 26.51 0.75 13.64
N THR A 105 26.80 1.72 12.77
CA THR A 105 27.61 2.91 13.10
C THR A 105 26.93 4.19 12.63
N ILE A 106 27.34 5.33 13.18
CA ILE A 106 26.80 6.65 12.82
C ILE A 106 27.11 6.97 11.35
N GLU A 107 28.28 6.55 10.86
CA GLU A 107 28.70 6.72 9.46
C GLU A 107 27.79 5.94 8.52
N GLN A 108 27.44 4.70 8.88
CA GLN A 108 26.50 3.87 8.11
C GLN A 108 25.10 4.49 8.12
N LEU A 109 24.67 5.04 9.25
CA LEU A 109 23.38 5.73 9.34
C LEU A 109 23.37 7.01 8.49
N ALA A 110 24.45 7.79 8.51
CA ALA A 110 24.59 9.00 7.71
C ALA A 110 24.67 8.72 6.21
N ALA A 111 25.09 7.51 5.81
CA ALA A 111 25.10 7.07 4.42
C ALA A 111 23.72 6.66 3.88
N VAL A 112 22.69 6.54 4.74
CA VAL A 112 21.32 6.25 4.29
C VAL A 112 20.74 7.48 3.59
N GLU A 113 20.28 7.30 2.36
CA GLU A 113 19.72 8.38 1.54
C GLU A 113 18.62 9.18 2.29
N GLY A 114 18.76 10.50 2.30
CA GLY A 114 17.85 11.40 3.02
C GLY A 114 18.06 11.52 4.54
N VAL A 115 18.98 10.77 5.15
CA VAL A 115 19.45 11.03 6.51
C VAL A 115 20.40 12.23 6.48
N ARG A 116 19.95 13.37 7.01
CA ARG A 116 20.80 14.55 7.14
C ARG A 116 21.83 14.34 8.25
N ARG A 117 23.04 14.88 8.04
CA ARG A 117 24.17 14.79 8.99
C ARG A 117 23.79 15.13 10.43
N TRP A 118 23.11 16.26 10.66
CA TRP A 118 22.66 16.66 11.99
C TRP A 118 21.80 15.59 12.69
N ARG A 119 20.99 14.83 11.95
CA ARG A 119 20.14 13.77 12.53
C ARG A 119 20.97 12.58 12.97
N ALA A 120 21.96 12.20 12.17
CA ALA A 120 22.90 11.15 12.52
C ALA A 120 23.75 11.56 13.74
N ASP A 121 24.22 12.80 13.79
CA ASP A 121 25.02 13.31 14.90
C ASP A 121 24.19 13.41 16.20
N THR A 122 22.93 13.86 16.10
CA THR A 122 22.08 14.10 17.28
C THR A 122 21.42 12.82 17.81
N PHE A 123 20.88 11.99 16.92
CA PHE A 123 20.03 10.85 17.28
C PHE A 123 20.61 9.50 16.88
N GLY A 124 21.78 9.48 16.22
CA GLY A 124 22.32 8.25 15.64
C GLY A 124 22.56 7.16 16.65
N GLY A 125 23.09 7.50 17.83
CA GLY A 125 23.27 6.54 18.92
C GLY A 125 21.96 5.89 19.36
N GLU A 126 20.90 6.68 19.54
CA GLU A 126 19.59 6.14 19.94
C GLU A 126 18.93 5.32 18.83
N ILE A 127 19.02 5.77 17.57
CA ILE A 127 18.49 5.06 16.40
C ILE A 127 19.18 3.70 16.24
N ILE A 128 20.51 3.65 16.36
CA ILE A 128 21.29 2.41 16.26
C ILE A 128 20.97 1.49 17.44
N ALA A 129 20.84 2.02 18.66
CA ALA A 129 20.44 1.23 19.82
C ALA A 129 19.04 0.62 19.64
N ALA A 130 18.08 1.36 19.09
CA ALA A 130 16.74 0.86 18.78
C ALA A 130 16.76 -0.29 17.76
N LEU A 131 17.74 -0.33 16.85
CA LEU A 131 17.90 -1.44 15.89
C LEU A 131 18.51 -2.69 16.53
N GLY A 132 19.34 -2.53 17.57
CA GLY A 132 20.04 -3.62 18.26
C GLY A 132 19.23 -4.29 19.38
N GLY A 133 18.17 -3.65 19.87
CA GLY A 133 17.24 -4.23 20.85
C GLY A 133 16.21 -5.14 20.19
N SER A 134 16.62 -6.34 19.78
CA SER A 134 15.73 -7.43 19.31
C SER A 134 15.83 -8.64 20.21
#